data_AF-A0A836QGV6-F1
#
_entry.id   AF-A0A836QGV6-F1
#
_cell.length_a   1.000
_cell.length_b   1.000
_cell.length_c   1.000
_cell.angle_alpha   90.00
_cell.angle_beta   90.00
_cell.angle_gamma   90.00
#
_symmetry.space_group_name_H-M   'P 1'
#
loop_
_entity.id
_entity.type
_entity.pdbx_description
1 polymer ?
#
loop_
_entity_poly.entity_id
_entity_poly.type
_entity_poly.pdbx_seq_one_letter_code
_entity_poly.pdbx_strand_id
1 'polypeptide(L)' 'MPRSVPRLQDAVAGVCDLQAENAPVPAPLATRSYSGRFVVRVPEEVHRRLAIQAAESGVSHNRLASAKLSR' A
#
# COMPACT_ATOMS: atom_id res chain seq x y z
N MET A 1 3.86 -16.11 8.32
CA MET A 1 3.91 -15.54 9.68
C MET A 1 3.13 -14.23 9.67
N PRO A 2 1.87 -14.18 10.13
CA PRO A 2 1.11 -12.93 10.18
C PRO A 2 1.71 -12.06 11.29
N ARG A 3 2.22 -10.86 10.93
CA ARG A 3 2.61 -9.85 11.92
C ARG A 3 1.31 -9.38 12.59
N SER A 4 1.10 -9.82 13.82
CA SER A 4 0.05 -9.36 14.71
C SER A 4 0.09 -7.83 14.77
N VAL A 5 -0.95 -7.20 14.22
CA VAL A 5 -1.17 -5.77 14.29
C VAL A 5 -1.28 -5.40 15.77
N PRO A 6 -0.42 -4.51 16.31
CA PRO A 6 -0.51 -4.09 17.70
C PRO A 6 -1.89 -3.46 17.97
N ARG A 7 -2.47 -3.70 19.15
CA ARG A 7 -3.76 -3.12 19.50
C ARG A 7 -3.59 -1.62 19.64
N LEU A 8 -4.60 -0.84 19.27
CA LEU A 8 -4.53 0.62 19.24
C LEU A 8 -4.02 1.23 20.57
N GLN A 9 -4.40 0.62 21.68
CA GLN A 9 -3.98 0.98 23.04
C GLN A 9 -2.48 0.82 23.31
N ASP A 10 -1.81 -0.17 22.70
CA ASP A 10 -0.36 -0.37 22.85
C ASP A 10 0.42 0.73 22.12
N ALA A 11 -0.12 1.20 20.98
CA ALA A 11 0.46 2.32 20.23
C ALA A 11 0.31 3.65 20.97
N VAL A 12 -0.81 3.85 21.69
CA VAL A 12 -1.03 5.05 22.51
C VAL A 12 -0.08 5.06 23.72
N ALA A 13 0.09 3.92 24.39
CA ALA A 13 1.02 3.80 25.53
C ALA A 13 2.47 4.14 25.12
N GLY A 14 2.95 3.59 23.99
CA GLY A 14 4.30 3.89 23.50
C GLY A 14 4.51 5.36 23.12
N VAL A 15 3.47 6.07 22.68
CA VAL A 15 3.56 7.53 22.44
C VAL A 15 3.68 8.30 23.75
N CYS A 16 2.95 7.91 24.80
CA CYS A 16 3.06 8.53 26.12
C CYS A 16 4.45 8.32 26.74
N ASP A 17 5.04 7.14 26.58
CA ASP A 17 6.39 6.83 27.06
C ASP A 17 7.45 7.68 26.32
N LEU A 18 7.34 7.81 24.99
CA LEU A 18 8.24 8.67 24.20
C LEU A 18 8.12 10.16 24.57
N GLN A 19 6.92 10.63 24.91
CA GLN A 19 6.73 12.00 25.40
C GLN A 19 7.36 12.23 26.78
N ALA A 20 7.28 11.24 27.68
CA ALA A 20 7.92 11.32 29.00
C ALA A 20 9.45 11.36 28.89
N GLU A 21 10.02 10.68 27.88
CA GLU A 21 11.46 10.65 27.61
C GLU A 21 11.97 11.85 26.78
N ASN A 22 11.11 12.83 26.44
CA ASN A 22 11.39 13.91 25.48
C ASN A 22 11.90 13.40 24.11
N ALA A 23 11.58 12.16 23.77
CA ALA A 23 11.93 11.58 22.49
C ALA A 23 10.96 12.09 21.40
N PRO A 24 11.45 12.36 20.18
CA PRO A 24 10.59 12.81 19.10
C PRO A 24 9.59 11.72 18.70
N VAL A 25 8.31 12.01 18.88
CA VAL A 25 7.21 11.12 18.46
C VAL A 25 7.13 11.11 16.92
N PRO A 26 7.15 9.94 16.26
CA PRO A 26 7.05 9.87 14.81
C PRO A 26 5.67 10.31 14.33
N ALA A 27 5.63 11.07 13.24
CA ALA A 27 4.37 11.49 12.63
C ALA A 27 3.53 10.28 12.19
N PRO A 28 2.20 10.29 12.40
CA PRO A 28 1.36 9.16 12.00
C PRO A 28 1.46 8.88 10.50
N LEU A 29 1.68 7.62 10.14
CA LEU A 29 1.70 7.17 8.74
C LEU A 29 0.35 7.40 8.05
N ALA A 30 -0.74 7.43 8.82
CA ALA A 30 -2.11 7.66 8.35
C ALA A 30 -2.33 9.09 7.83
N THR A 31 -1.49 10.07 8.22
CA THR A 31 -1.61 11.45 7.78
C THR A 31 -1.00 11.65 6.37
N ARG A 32 -0.31 10.65 5.83
CA ARG A 32 0.31 10.75 4.51
C ARG A 32 -0.72 10.45 3.42
N SER A 33 -1.01 11.46 2.61
CA SER A 33 -1.81 11.28 1.39
C SER A 33 -0.99 10.50 0.35
N TYR A 34 -1.47 9.32 -0.04
CA TYR A 34 -0.88 8.52 -1.12
C TYR A 34 -1.71 8.71 -2.39
N SER A 35 -1.07 9.11 -3.48
CA SER A 35 -1.74 9.40 -4.76
C SER A 35 -2.27 8.15 -5.47
N GLY A 36 -1.91 6.94 -5.02
CA GLY A 36 -2.25 5.68 -5.68
C GLY A 36 -1.59 5.48 -7.05
N ARG A 37 -0.80 6.45 -7.53
CA ARG A 37 -0.09 6.35 -8.80
C ARG A 37 1.25 5.66 -8.60
N PHE A 38 1.45 4.56 -9.30
CA PHE A 38 2.72 3.85 -9.36
C PHE A 38 3.02 3.45 -10.80
N VAL A 39 4.27 3.61 -11.24
CA VAL A 39 4.70 3.30 -12.61
C VAL A 39 5.65 2.12 -12.54
N VAL A 40 5.30 1.03 -13.23
CA VAL A 40 6.12 -0.18 -13.27
C VAL A 40 6.60 -0.40 -14.69
N ARG A 41 7.90 -0.65 -14.85
CA ARG A 41 8.47 -1.12 -16.11
C ARG A 41 8.28 -2.62 -16.20
N VAL A 42 7.73 -3.08 -17.32
CA VAL A 42 7.54 -4.51 -17.61
C VAL A 42 8.10 -4.84 -19.00
N PRO A 43 8.59 -6.06 -19.23
CA PRO A 43 8.99 -6.52 -20.57
C PRO A 43 7.83 -6.45 -21.58
N GLU A 44 8.15 -6.42 -22.88
CA GLU A 44 7.13 -6.31 -23.95
C GLU A 44 6.11 -7.45 -23.89
N GLU A 45 6.55 -8.67 -23.57
CA GLU A 45 5.68 -9.85 -23.56
C GLU A 45 4.59 -9.70 -22.49
N VAL A 46 4.98 -9.22 -21.31
CA VAL A 46 4.06 -8.98 -20.20
C VAL A 46 3.08 -7.85 -20.56
N HIS A 47 3.57 -6.79 -21.20
CA HIS A 47 2.70 -5.71 -21.67
C HIS A 47 1.68 -6.21 -22.70
N ARG A 48 2.12 -7.02 -23.68
CA ARG A 48 1.27 -7.61 -24.72
C ARG A 48 0.18 -8.49 -24.10
N ARG A 49 0.55 -9.39 -23.19
CA ARG A 49 -0.40 -10.29 -22.51
C ARG A 49 -1.44 -9.51 -21.70
N LEU A 50 -1.02 -8.46 -20.98
CA LEU A 50 -1.94 -7.60 -20.24
C LEU A 50 -2.89 -6.82 -21.16
N ALA A 51 -2.39 -6.32 -22.30
CA ALA A 51 -3.22 -5.61 -23.27
C ALA A 51 -4.29 -6.50 -23.89
N ILE A 52 -3.95 -7.75 -24.23
CA ILE A 52 -4.92 -8.73 -24.75
C ILE A 52 -5.98 -9.02 -23.69
N GLN A 53 -5.58 -9.35 -22.46
CA GLN A 53 -6.54 -9.66 -21.37
C GLN A 53 -7.46 -8.48 -21.05
N ALA A 54 -6.93 -7.26 -21.06
CA ALA A 54 -7.70 -6.04 -20.86
C ALA A 54 -8.75 -5.85 -21.96
N ALA A 55 -8.37 -6.05 -23.22
CA ALA A 55 -9.26 -5.95 -24.37
C ALA A 55 -10.35 -7.03 -24.36
N GLU A 56 -10.00 -8.29 -24.08
CA GLU A 56 -10.94 -9.41 -23.99
C GLU A 56 -11.97 -9.22 -22.85
N SER A 57 -11.52 -8.69 -21.72
CA SER A 57 -12.36 -8.49 -20.55
C SER A 57 -13.12 -7.16 -20.56
N GLY A 58 -12.86 -6.28 -21.54
CA GLY A 58 -13.45 -4.95 -21.61
C GLY A 58 -13.08 -4.04 -20.44
N VAL A 59 -11.92 -4.25 -19.81
CA VAL A 59 -11.47 -3.50 -18.62
C VAL A 59 -10.15 -2.78 -18.88
N SER A 60 -9.90 -1.71 -18.12
CA SER A 60 -8.60 -1.04 -18.18
C SER A 60 -7.49 -1.86 -17.52
N HIS A 61 -6.24 -1.65 -17.96
CA HIS A 61 -5.05 -2.21 -17.32
C HIS A 61 -4.98 -1.90 -15.83
N ASN A 62 -5.38 -0.69 -15.44
CA ASN A 62 -5.43 -0.30 -14.03
C ASN A 62 -6.40 -1.16 -13.23
N ARG A 63 -7.56 -1.55 -13.79
CA ARG A 63 -8.51 -2.42 -13.08
C ARG A 63 -7.93 -3.82 -12.87
N LEU A 64 -7.27 -4.39 -13.88
CA LEU A 64 -6.59 -5.69 -13.76
C LEU A 64 -5.43 -5.64 -12.75
N ALA A 65 -4.62 -4.59 -12.79
CA ALA A 65 -3.52 -4.41 -11.86
C ALA A 65 -4.01 -4.22 -10.41
N SER A 66 -5.00 -3.35 -10.19
CA SER A 66 -5.58 -3.13 -8.87
C SER A 66 -6.17 -4.40 -8.27
N ALA A 67 -6.89 -5.21 -9.06
CA ALA A 67 -7.45 -6.48 -8.59
C ALA A 67 -6.37 -7.51 -8.20
N LYS A 68 -5.19 -7.46 -8.83
CA LYS A 68 -4.05 -8.33 -8.48
C LYS A 68 -3.28 -7.82 -7.26
N LEU A 69 -3.26 -6.51 -7.02
CA LEU A 69 -2.56 -5.89 -5.89
C LEU A 69 -3.37 -5.86 -4.59
N SER A 70 -4.70 -5.98 -4.66
CA SER A 70 -5.58 -5.94 -3.51
C SER A 70 -5.73 -7.29 -2.78
N ARG A 71 -4.97 -8.31 -3.17
CA ARG A 71 -5.14 -9.70 -2.72
C ARG A 71 -3.95 -10.21 -1.94
#